data_AF-A0A0D6T7Z1-F1
#
_entry.id   AF-A0A0D6T7Z1-F1
#
_cell.length_a   1.000
_cell.length_b   1.000
_cell.length_c   1.000
_cell.angle_alpha   90.00
_cell.angle_beta   90.00
_cell.angle_gamma   90.00
#
_symmetry.space_group_name_H-M   'P 1'
#
loop_
_entity.id
_entity.type
_entity.pdbx_description
1 polymer ?
#
loop_
_entity_poly.entity_id
_entity_poly.type
_entity_poly.pdbx_seq_one_letter_code
_entity_poly.pdbx_strand_id
1 'polypeptide(L)'
;MDKIVVAQHGYQADKIEGKLRARRLTSHVHRKGKWGKPLTEQTKGSNRTKSTVRVRVEHVFGAQVNYKGGTLVCMIGMVRAGAKIGMKNFAYNMRRLVKLRRLNPCIA
;
A
#
# COMPACT_ATOMS: atom_id res chain seq x y z
N MET A 1 -5.67 22.44 1.09
CA MET A 1 -5.31 21.04 0.79
C MET A 1 -6.21 20.14 1.62
N ASP A 2 -7.20 19.52 0.99
CA ASP A 2 -8.05 18.54 1.69
C ASP A 2 -7.23 17.32 2.08
N LYS A 3 -7.22 16.98 3.36
CA LYS A 3 -6.46 15.85 3.89
C LYS A 3 -7.28 14.57 3.72
N ILE A 4 -6.82 13.70 2.83
CA ILE A 4 -7.43 12.40 2.57
C ILE A 4 -6.87 11.33 3.52
N VAL A 5 -7.72 10.43 3.99
CA VAL A 5 -7.31 9.27 4.79
C VAL A 5 -7.62 7.99 4.02
N VAL A 6 -6.58 7.22 3.69
CA VAL A 6 -6.69 5.93 3.01
C VAL A 6 -6.58 4.79 4.02
N ALA A 7 -7.51 3.83 3.97
CA ALA A 7 -7.49 2.67 4.85
C ALA A 7 -8.19 1.44 4.23
N GLN A 8 -8.01 0.28 4.85
CA GLN A 8 -8.71 -0.95 4.50
C GLN A 8 -10.12 -0.99 5.10
N HIS A 9 -10.97 -1.85 4.54
CA HIS A 9 -12.36 -2.03 5.00
C HIS A 9 -12.50 -2.27 6.50
N GLY A 10 -11.55 -2.96 7.15
CA GLY A 10 -11.56 -3.20 8.60
C GLY A 10 -11.51 -1.94 9.47
N TYR A 11 -11.15 -0.78 8.90
CA TYR A 11 -11.14 0.51 9.58
C TYR A 11 -12.44 1.30 9.36
N GLN A 12 -13.41 0.71 8.67
CA GLN A 12 -14.73 1.31 8.44
C GLN A 12 -15.62 1.08 9.68
N ALA A 13 -15.38 1.87 10.72
CA ALA A 13 -16.25 1.91 11.90
C ALA A 13 -16.93 3.28 11.99
N ASP A 14 -18.20 3.33 12.43
CA ASP A 14 -18.97 4.57 12.52
C ASP A 14 -18.28 5.61 13.43
N LYS A 15 -17.65 5.12 14.51
CA LYS A 15 -16.83 5.96 15.41
C LYS A 15 -15.63 6.60 14.69
N ILE A 16 -15.03 5.92 13.71
CA ILE A 16 -13.88 6.43 12.94
C ILE A 16 -14.38 7.45 11.90
N GLU A 17 -15.45 7.14 11.18
CA GLU A 17 -16.06 8.07 10.22
C GLU A 17 -16.54 9.37 10.89
N GLY A 18 -17.13 9.29 12.09
CA GLY A 18 -17.51 10.46 12.89
C GLY A 18 -16.30 11.33 13.25
N LYS A 19 -15.18 10.71 13.66
CA LYS A 19 -13.92 11.43 13.95
C LYS A 19 -13.31 12.05 12.69
N LEU A 20 -13.40 11.39 11.54
CA LEU A 20 -12.92 11.91 10.26
C LEU A 20 -13.73 13.13 9.84
N ARG A 21 -15.07 13.06 9.94
CA ARG A 21 -15.96 14.19 9.65
C ARG A 21 -15.70 15.39 10.56
N ALA A 22 -15.57 15.16 11.87
CA ALA A 22 -15.27 16.21 12.84
C ALA A 22 -13.95 16.95 12.53
N ARG A 23 -12.98 16.24 11.93
CA ARG A 23 -11.68 16.78 11.54
C ARG A 23 -11.60 17.28 10.10
N ARG A 24 -12.73 17.32 9.38
CA ARG A 24 -12.81 17.68 7.94
C ARG A 24 -11.85 16.85 7.07
N LEU A 25 -11.69 15.57 7.41
CA LEU A 25 -10.88 14.61 6.67
C LEU A 25 -11.76 13.79 5.73
N THR A 26 -11.35 13.65 4.47
CA THR A 26 -12.09 12.84 3.50
C THR A 26 -11.74 11.36 3.68
N SER A 27 -12.74 10.53 3.97
CA SER A 27 -12.56 9.09 4.13
C SER A 27 -12.43 8.40 2.76
N HIS A 28 -11.25 7.84 2.51
CA HIS A 28 -10.94 7.10 1.29
C HIS A 28 -10.72 5.61 1.59
N VAL A 29 -11.59 5.07 2.45
CA VAL A 29 -11.56 3.68 2.92
C VAL A 29 -12.05 2.73 1.82
N HIS A 30 -11.41 1.57 1.69
CA HIS A 30 -11.81 0.53 0.74
C HIS A 30 -13.14 -0.11 1.19
N ARG A 31 -14.09 -0.29 0.27
CA ARG A 31 -15.40 -0.89 0.59
C ARG A 31 -15.42 -2.37 0.24
N LYS A 32 -15.90 -3.22 1.16
CA LYS A 32 -16.10 -4.65 0.91
C LYS A 32 -17.58 -4.93 0.64
N GLY A 33 -17.85 -5.84 -0.29
CA GLY A 33 -19.20 -6.37 -0.52
C GLY A 33 -19.63 -7.21 0.66
N LYS A 34 -20.93 -7.18 0.97
CA LYS A 34 -21.52 -8.01 2.02
C LYS A 34 -22.41 -9.07 1.38
N TRP A 35 -22.67 -10.14 2.12
CA TRP A 35 -23.60 -11.17 1.67
C TRP A 35 -24.98 -10.54 1.41
N GLY A 36 -25.59 -10.86 0.26
CA GLY A 36 -26.84 -10.24 -0.22
C GLY A 36 -26.73 -8.77 -0.67
N LYS A 37 -25.57 -8.12 -0.56
CA LYS A 37 -25.34 -6.72 -0.96
C LYS A 37 -24.02 -6.59 -1.73
N PRO A 38 -24.01 -6.94 -3.03
CA PRO A 38 -22.82 -6.80 -3.87
C PRO A 38 -22.43 -5.33 -4.04
N LEU A 39 -21.15 -5.07 -4.37
CA LEU A 39 -20.71 -3.70 -4.65
C LEU A 39 -21.40 -3.17 -5.91
N THR A 40 -21.85 -1.93 -5.84
CA THR A 40 -22.28 -1.17 -7.02
C THR A 40 -21.10 -0.90 -7.96
N GLU A 41 -21.36 -0.76 -9.25
CA GLU A 41 -20.34 -0.45 -10.26
C GLU A 41 -19.54 0.82 -9.91
N GLN A 42 -20.20 1.86 -9.42
CA GLN A 42 -19.54 3.07 -8.93
C GLN A 42 -18.56 2.78 -7.78
N THR A 43 -18.96 1.91 -6.84
CA THR A 43 -18.09 1.54 -5.71
C THR A 43 -16.92 0.70 -6.19
N LYS A 44 -17.12 -0.19 -7.16
CA LYS A 44 -16.03 -0.95 -7.80
C LYS A 44 -15.04 -0.01 -8.50
N GLY A 45 -15.52 1.00 -9.22
CA GLY A 45 -14.69 2.04 -9.84
C GLY A 45 -13.84 2.79 -8.82
N SER A 46 -14.45 3.26 -7.72
CA SER A 46 -13.73 3.92 -6.62
C SER A 46 -12.66 3.00 -6.00
N ASN A 47 -13.00 1.74 -5.75
CA ASN A 47 -12.07 0.75 -5.25
C ASN A 47 -10.94 0.45 -6.23
N ARG A 48 -11.19 0.46 -7.54
CA ARG A 48 -10.17 0.27 -8.58
C ARG A 48 -9.13 1.38 -8.54
N THR A 49 -9.54 2.64 -8.48
CA THR A 49 -8.62 3.79 -8.35
C THR A 49 -7.75 3.67 -7.09
N LYS A 50 -8.36 3.31 -5.95
CA LYS A 50 -7.64 3.04 -4.69
C LYS A 50 -6.64 1.90 -4.83
N SER A 51 -7.06 0.81 -5.48
CA SER A 51 -6.24 -0.39 -5.65
C SER A 51 -5.07 -0.18 -6.62
N THR A 52 -5.19 0.65 -7.65
CA THR A 52 -4.10 0.92 -8.61
C THR A 52 -2.85 1.45 -7.91
N VAL A 53 -3.00 2.31 -6.90
CA VAL A 53 -1.88 2.79 -6.08
C VAL A 53 -1.35 1.69 -5.17
N ARG A 54 -2.24 0.94 -4.50
CA ARG A 54 -1.87 -0.14 -3.57
C ARG A 54 -1.08 -1.26 -4.25
N VAL A 55 -1.49 -1.69 -5.44
CA VAL A 55 -0.85 -2.79 -6.17
C VAL A 55 0.64 -2.52 -6.40
N ARG A 56 1.01 -1.26 -6.69
CA ARG A 56 2.42 -0.88 -6.87
C ARG A 56 3.24 -1.10 -5.60
N VAL A 57 2.65 -0.82 -4.45
CA VAL A 57 3.27 -0.96 -3.12
C VAL A 57 3.28 -2.42 -2.66
N GLU A 58 2.14 -3.11 -2.78
CA GLU A 58 2.00 -4.53 -2.45
C GLU A 58 2.97 -5.40 -3.27
N HIS A 59 3.22 -5.04 -4.52
CA HIS A 59 4.22 -5.73 -5.34
C HIS A 59 5.64 -5.66 -4.74
N VAL A 60 6.03 -4.51 -4.16
CA VAL A 60 7.32 -4.36 -3.47
C VAL A 60 7.38 -5.29 -2.27
N PHE A 61 6.33 -5.28 -1.44
CA PHE A 61 6.27 -6.12 -0.26
C PHE A 61 6.25 -7.61 -0.60
N GLY A 62 5.47 -8.01 -1.61
CA GLY A 62 5.44 -9.39 -2.09
C GLY A 62 6.82 -9.87 -2.56
N ALA A 63 7.56 -9.03 -3.28
CA ALA A 63 8.92 -9.35 -3.67
C ALA A 63 9.89 -9.43 -2.47
N GLN A 64 9.72 -8.58 -1.45
CA GLN A 64 10.54 -8.66 -0.23
C GLN A 64 10.24 -9.92 0.59
N VAL A 65 8.98 -10.32 0.70
CA VAL A 65 8.58 -11.57 1.37
C VAL A 65 9.14 -12.77 0.61
N ASN A 66 8.86 -12.87 -0.68
CA ASN A 66 9.22 -14.04 -1.48
C ASN A 66 10.73 -14.23 -1.65
N TYR A 67 11.49 -13.14 -1.87
CA TYR A 67 12.92 -13.24 -2.17
C TYR A 67 13.84 -12.94 -1.00
N LYS A 68 13.35 -12.32 0.09
CA LYS A 68 14.20 -11.87 1.21
C LYS A 68 13.73 -12.39 2.57
N GLY A 69 12.80 -13.35 2.58
CA GLY A 69 12.24 -13.93 3.81
C GLY A 69 11.43 -12.92 4.64
N GLY A 70 10.90 -11.87 4.01
CA GLY A 70 10.18 -10.80 4.69
C GLY A 70 11.08 -9.79 5.40
N THR A 71 10.48 -8.92 6.22
CA THR A 71 11.19 -7.86 6.96
C THR A 71 11.03 -8.01 8.46
N LEU A 72 11.86 -8.88 9.06
CA LEU A 72 12.02 -8.97 10.51
C LEU A 72 13.01 -7.91 10.99
N VAL A 73 12.56 -7.00 11.86
CA VAL A 73 13.38 -5.96 12.48
C VAL A 73 13.29 -6.12 14.00
N CYS A 74 14.24 -6.87 14.57
CA CYS A 74 14.33 -7.12 16.02
C CYS A 74 15.48 -6.35 16.68
N MET A 75 15.95 -5.26 16.04
CA MET A 75 17.15 -4.55 16.48
C MET A 75 16.79 -3.40 17.43
N ILE A 76 17.63 -3.19 18.44
CA ILE A 76 17.48 -2.08 19.38
C ILE A 76 17.94 -0.78 18.68
N GLY A 77 17.08 0.23 18.72
CA GLY A 77 17.36 1.57 18.20
C GLY A 77 16.74 1.86 16.83
N MET A 78 16.02 2.98 16.76
CA MET A 78 15.30 3.42 15.54
C MET A 78 16.23 3.64 14.36
N VAL A 79 17.44 4.16 14.58
CA VAL A 79 18.44 4.42 13.53
C VAL A 79 18.84 3.11 12.84
N ARG A 80 19.12 2.06 13.62
CA ARG A 80 19.50 0.74 13.10
C ARG A 80 18.34 0.08 12.36
N ALA A 81 17.14 0.16 12.93
CA ALA A 81 15.92 -0.32 12.29
C ALA A 81 15.69 0.37 10.94
N GLY A 82 15.82 1.70 10.90
CA GLY A 82 15.71 2.51 9.69
C GLY A 82 16.74 2.11 8.64
N ALA A 83 18.00 1.96 9.01
CA ALA A 83 19.06 1.53 8.10
C ALA A 83 18.78 0.14 7.49
N LYS A 84 18.31 -0.84 8.28
CA LYS A 84 17.96 -2.18 7.76
C LYS A 84 16.80 -2.15 6.78
N ILE A 85 15.75 -1.39 7.08
CA ILE A 85 14.61 -1.21 6.17
C ILE A 85 15.08 -0.51 4.88
N GLY A 86 15.88 0.56 5.02
CA GLY A 86 16.46 1.31 3.91
C GLY A 86 17.30 0.41 2.99
N MET A 87 18.18 -0.41 3.55
CA MET A 87 19.03 -1.33 2.78
C MET A 87 18.20 -2.42 2.07
N LYS A 88 17.13 -2.91 2.71
CA LYS A 88 16.17 -3.83 2.04
C LYS A 88 15.46 -3.18 0.86
N ASN A 89 15.06 -1.92 0.99
CA ASN A 89 14.47 -1.15 -0.11
C ASN A 89 15.48 -0.91 -1.22
N PHE A 90 16.71 -0.52 -0.89
CA PHE A 90 17.80 -0.31 -1.85
C PHE A 90 18.06 -1.56 -2.68
N ALA A 91 18.28 -2.71 -2.05
CA ALA A 91 18.50 -3.97 -2.75
C ALA A 91 17.29 -4.39 -3.61
N TYR A 92 16.06 -4.02 -3.22
CA TYR A 92 14.87 -4.28 -4.06
C TYR A 92 14.90 -3.40 -5.31
N ASN A 93 15.18 -2.11 -5.16
CA ASN A 93 15.26 -1.16 -6.27
C ASN A 93 16.34 -1.56 -7.28
N MET A 94 17.53 -1.96 -6.82
CA MET A 94 18.61 -2.44 -7.70
C MET A 94 18.19 -3.67 -8.51
N ARG A 95 17.60 -4.68 -7.85
CA ARG A 95 17.11 -5.88 -8.54
C ARG A 95 15.98 -5.56 -9.52
N ARG A 96 15.08 -4.66 -9.15
CA ARG A 96 13.98 -4.20 -10.01
C ARG A 96 14.53 -3.48 -11.24
N LEU A 97 15.52 -2.60 -11.09
CA LEU A 97 16.17 -1.90 -12.19
C LEU A 97 16.77 -2.87 -13.20
N VAL A 98 17.54 -3.86 -12.74
CA VAL A 98 18.12 -4.89 -13.62
C VAL A 98 17.03 -5.65 -14.39
N LYS A 99 15.94 -6.02 -13.70
CA LYS A 99 14.82 -6.70 -14.35
C LYS A 99 14.14 -5.81 -15.40
N LEU A 100 13.91 -4.53 -15.09
CA LEU A 100 13.31 -3.57 -16.02
C LEU A 100 14.19 -3.33 -17.25
N ARG A 101 15.51 -3.26 -17.08
CA ARG A 101 16.48 -3.16 -18.20
C ARG A 101 16.51 -4.42 -19.06
N ARG A 102 16.36 -5.61 -18.46
CA ARG A 102 16.27 -6.86 -19.24
C ARG A 102 14.97 -6.95 -20.04
N LEU A 103 13.86 -6.46 -19.49
CA LEU A 103 12.56 -6.44 -20.15
C LEU A 103 12.48 -5.34 -21.22
N ASN A 104 13.21 -4.24 -21.04
CA ASN A 104 13.33 -3.14 -21.99
C ASN A 104 14.81 -2.97 -22.36
N PRO A 105 15.36 -3.88 -23.19
CA PRO A 105 16.78 -3.88 -23.54
C PRO A 105 17.22 -2.61 -24.27
N CYS A 106 16.29 -1.83 -24.82
CA CYS A 106 16.54 -0.66 -25.64
C CYS A 106 15.72 0.53 -25.13
N ILE A 107 16.30 1.31 -24.21
CA ILE A 107 16.00 2.74 -24.09
C ILE A 107 17.39 3.40 -24.06
N ALA A 108 17.87 3.78 -25.24
CA ALA A 108 18.97 4.72 -25.42
C ALA A 108 18.45 6.14 -25.16
#